data_AF-A0A2A3MK44-F1
#
_entry.id   AF-A0A2A3MK44-F1
#
_cell.length_a   1.000
_cell.length_b   1.000
_cell.length_c   1.000
_cell.angle_alpha   90.00
_cell.angle_beta   90.00
_cell.angle_gamma   90.00
#
_symmetry.space_group_name_H-M   'P 1'
#
loop_
_entity.id
_entity.type
_entity.pdbx_description
1 polymer ?
#
loop_
_entity_poly.entity_id
_entity_poly.type
_entity_poly.pdbx_seq_one_letter_code
_entity_poly.pdbx_strand_id
1 'polypeptide(L)'
;MPALPRLIDASGQPCYGLFPDGVEEINYLDFDLRTVMDKPRSQLARRFGANQFQFISLLSSELIVGVAIVDLKLVSSAFVYLFDPHTRRFDEFSFLQPLARGTTFDSRPGSGRAVFEKGRNRITVDAAGEAGVRQLLVELADGTRIDARIDEGASQQPLSICTRAGYTGWVFTRKTAARVCTGSVSWRGQQFDLRQLGALAAVDWTTGFMRRETFWNWGSLSCRLPDGRRLGFNLAAGVNETGFTENGIWLDDQPIKVDMVDFQFDRAKPLAPWQLRSADGQIDLRFQPVGTRQEKLNALLLASNFKQHFGQYHGELRVAGETLTLDGAWGLVEDHYARW
;
A
#
# COMPACT_ATOMS: atom_id res chain seq x y z
N MET A 1 -6.31 4.66 -23.18
CA MET A 1 -5.90 3.52 -24.04
C MET A 1 -6.56 2.28 -23.44
N PRO A 2 -6.57 1.08 -24.04
CA PRO A 2 -6.93 -0.10 -23.25
C PRO A 2 -5.86 -0.34 -22.17
N ALA A 3 -6.23 -1.04 -21.10
CA ALA A 3 -5.28 -1.54 -20.11
C ALA A 3 -4.16 -2.34 -20.81
N LEU A 4 -2.93 -2.23 -20.31
CA LEU A 4 -1.81 -2.99 -20.87
C LEU A 4 -1.99 -4.47 -20.49
N PRO A 5 -2.05 -5.42 -21.43
CA PRO A 5 -2.29 -6.82 -21.08
C PRO A 5 -1.18 -7.44 -20.22
N ARG A 6 0.09 -7.11 -20.53
CA ARG A 6 1.28 -7.65 -19.84
C ARG A 6 2.32 -6.57 -19.64
N LEU A 7 2.93 -6.52 -18.45
CA LEU A 7 3.97 -5.55 -18.12
C LEU A 7 5.27 -5.79 -18.88
N ILE A 8 5.72 -7.06 -18.92
CA ILE A 8 6.97 -7.44 -19.59
C ILE A 8 6.67 -7.72 -21.06
N ASP A 9 7.38 -7.03 -21.94
CA ASP A 9 7.22 -7.11 -23.39
C ASP A 9 7.92 -8.34 -24.00
N ALA A 10 7.80 -8.49 -25.31
CA ALA A 10 8.40 -9.61 -26.05
C ALA A 10 9.94 -9.61 -26.05
N SER A 11 10.58 -8.49 -25.68
CA SER A 11 12.04 -8.39 -25.51
C SER A 11 12.50 -8.81 -24.11
N GLY A 12 11.57 -9.16 -23.22
CA GLY A 12 11.85 -9.49 -21.83
C GLY A 12 12.10 -8.27 -20.95
N GLN A 13 11.72 -7.06 -21.39
CA GLN A 13 11.88 -5.82 -20.62
C GLN A 13 10.52 -5.32 -20.12
N PRO A 14 10.46 -4.71 -18.93
CA PRO A 14 9.23 -4.06 -18.48
C PRO A 14 8.96 -2.81 -19.31
N CYS A 15 7.69 -2.61 -19.66
CA CYS A 15 7.21 -1.29 -20.04
C CYS A 15 7.34 -0.36 -18.82
N TYR A 16 8.08 0.74 -18.95
CA TYR A 16 8.20 1.77 -17.91
C TYR A 16 7.25 2.93 -18.21
N GLY A 17 6.68 3.53 -17.17
CA GLY A 17 5.74 4.63 -17.36
C GLY A 17 4.60 4.67 -16.37
N LEU A 18 3.66 5.57 -16.67
CA LEU A 18 2.32 5.61 -16.09
C LEU A 18 1.38 4.75 -16.92
N PHE A 19 0.47 4.05 -16.24
CA PHE A 19 -0.58 3.24 -16.87
C PHE A 19 -1.94 3.72 -16.36
N PRO A 20 -2.55 4.76 -16.98
CA PRO A 20 -3.83 5.31 -16.54
C PRO A 20 -4.96 4.27 -16.50
N ASP A 21 -4.95 3.35 -17.46
CA ASP A 21 -5.92 2.27 -17.58
C ASP A 21 -5.44 0.98 -16.87
N GLY A 22 -4.29 1.04 -16.20
CA GLY A 22 -3.69 -0.08 -15.47
C GLY A 22 -2.96 -1.11 -16.35
N VAL A 23 -2.53 -2.19 -15.70
CA VAL A 23 -1.88 -3.36 -16.30
C VAL A 23 -2.61 -4.61 -15.82
N GLU A 24 -3.02 -5.49 -16.73
CA GLU A 24 -3.84 -6.67 -16.39
C GLU A 24 -3.01 -7.75 -15.68
N GLU A 25 -1.84 -8.09 -16.22
CA GLU A 25 -0.95 -9.11 -15.69
C GLU A 25 0.49 -8.58 -15.54
N ILE A 26 1.04 -8.72 -14.34
CA ILE A 26 2.47 -8.51 -14.10
C ILE A 26 3.21 -9.83 -14.27
N ASN A 27 3.51 -10.17 -15.53
CA ASN A 27 4.20 -11.38 -15.96
C ASN A 27 5.72 -11.35 -15.64
N TYR A 28 6.08 -11.12 -14.38
CA TYR A 28 7.46 -10.91 -13.93
C TYR A 28 8.44 -12.06 -14.24
N LEU A 29 7.94 -13.28 -14.49
CA LEU A 29 8.77 -14.44 -14.86
C LEU A 29 9.35 -14.32 -16.28
N ASP A 30 8.73 -13.51 -17.14
CA ASP A 30 9.18 -13.24 -18.51
C ASP A 30 10.32 -12.21 -18.55
N PHE A 31 10.62 -11.55 -17.42
CA PHE A 31 11.69 -10.55 -17.32
C PHE A 31 13.07 -11.18 -17.60
N ASP A 32 13.84 -10.58 -18.50
CA ASP A 32 15.24 -10.93 -18.75
C ASP A 32 16.13 -10.39 -17.62
N LEU A 33 16.03 -11.04 -16.45
CA LEU A 33 16.81 -10.69 -15.27
C LEU A 33 18.30 -10.95 -15.51
N ARG A 34 19.12 -9.91 -15.34
CA ARG A 34 20.59 -9.95 -15.51
C ARG A 34 21.32 -9.50 -14.26
N THR A 35 22.60 -9.86 -14.17
CA THR A 35 23.53 -9.26 -13.20
C THR A 35 23.85 -7.81 -13.60
N VAL A 36 24.52 -7.08 -12.71
CA VAL A 36 25.04 -5.72 -13.01
C VAL A 36 26.09 -5.69 -14.14
N MET A 37 26.58 -6.85 -14.56
CA MET A 37 27.52 -7.03 -15.68
C MET A 37 26.84 -7.75 -16.85
N ASP A 38 25.53 -7.58 -17.00
CA ASP A 38 24.69 -8.06 -18.11
C ASP A 38 24.64 -9.57 -18.34
N LYS A 39 25.13 -10.37 -17.38
CA LYS A 39 25.03 -11.84 -17.45
C LYS A 39 23.62 -12.29 -17.09
N PRO A 40 22.98 -13.17 -17.90
CA PRO A 40 21.66 -13.72 -17.57
C PRO A 40 21.65 -14.43 -16.22
N ARG A 41 20.55 -14.26 -15.46
CA ARG A 41 20.28 -15.00 -14.22
C ARG A 41 19.38 -16.20 -14.51
N SER A 42 19.44 -17.19 -13.63
CA SER A 42 18.65 -18.43 -13.76
C SER A 42 17.15 -18.18 -13.57
N GLN A 43 16.32 -19.11 -14.07
CA GLN A 43 14.87 -19.09 -13.83
C GLN A 43 14.52 -19.12 -12.33
N LEU A 44 15.29 -19.86 -11.52
CA LEU A 44 15.13 -19.87 -10.07
C LEU A 44 15.39 -18.47 -9.48
N ALA A 45 16.44 -17.78 -9.92
CA ALA A 45 16.71 -16.42 -9.46
C ALA A 45 15.56 -15.45 -9.81
N ARG A 46 14.89 -15.64 -10.95
CA ARG A 46 13.69 -14.87 -11.31
C ARG A 46 12.51 -15.21 -10.41
N ARG A 47 12.25 -16.51 -10.21
CA ARG A 47 11.14 -17.02 -9.40
C ARG A 47 11.22 -16.55 -7.95
N PHE A 48 12.42 -16.52 -7.37
CA PHE A 48 12.66 -16.16 -5.98
C PHE A 48 13.06 -14.69 -5.77
N GLY A 49 13.24 -13.91 -6.84
CA GLY A 49 13.75 -12.54 -6.76
C GLY A 49 12.68 -11.44 -6.84
N ALA A 50 11.44 -11.78 -7.20
CA ALA A 50 10.33 -10.82 -7.25
C ALA A 50 9.65 -10.76 -5.89
N ASN A 51 9.60 -9.56 -5.31
CA ASN A 51 8.89 -9.30 -4.07
C ASN A 51 7.47 -8.83 -4.39
N GLN A 52 6.48 -9.33 -3.65
CA GLN A 52 5.07 -8.96 -3.82
C GLN A 52 4.49 -8.48 -2.49
N PHE A 53 3.75 -7.37 -2.54
CA PHE A 53 3.15 -6.71 -1.38
C PHE A 53 1.74 -6.27 -1.72
N GLN A 54 0.82 -6.49 -0.81
CA GLN A 54 -0.50 -5.87 -0.86
C GLN A 54 -0.84 -5.32 0.51
N PHE A 55 -1.15 -4.03 0.57
CA PHE A 55 -1.62 -3.34 1.77
C PHE A 55 -3.00 -2.74 1.53
N ILE A 56 -3.86 -2.83 2.53
CA ILE A 56 -5.18 -2.20 2.54
C ILE A 56 -5.34 -1.48 3.87
N SER A 57 -5.76 -0.21 3.81
CA SER A 57 -6.21 0.52 5.00
C SER A 57 -7.69 0.83 4.91
N LEU A 58 -8.39 0.74 6.04
CA LEU A 58 -9.76 1.23 6.23
C LEU A 58 -9.71 2.35 7.27
N LEU A 59 -10.19 3.54 6.92
CA LEU A 59 -10.10 4.74 7.75
C LEU A 59 -11.49 5.35 7.98
N SER A 60 -11.79 5.62 9.25
CA SER A 60 -12.89 6.48 9.71
C SER A 60 -12.45 7.26 10.95
N SER A 61 -13.34 8.11 11.49
CA SER A 61 -13.08 8.80 12.77
C SER A 61 -13.02 7.84 13.96
N GLU A 62 -13.61 6.66 13.87
CA GLU A 62 -13.79 5.72 14.98
C GLU A 62 -12.97 4.44 14.84
N LEU A 63 -12.52 4.11 13.63
CA LEU A 63 -11.79 2.88 13.36
C LEU A 63 -10.72 3.09 12.28
N ILE A 64 -9.49 2.72 12.61
CA ILE A 64 -8.37 2.63 11.69
C ILE A 64 -7.94 1.18 11.63
N VAL A 65 -7.96 0.60 10.44
CA VAL A 65 -7.49 -0.77 10.17
C VAL A 65 -6.40 -0.72 9.12
N GLY A 66 -5.34 -1.48 9.32
CA GLY A 66 -4.37 -1.77 8.27
C GLY A 66 -4.10 -3.27 8.17
N VAL A 67 -4.06 -3.77 6.95
CA VAL A 67 -3.83 -5.19 6.64
C VAL A 67 -2.79 -5.30 5.54
N ALA A 68 -1.80 -6.17 5.73
CA ALA A 68 -0.81 -6.48 4.70
C ALA A 68 -0.67 -7.98 4.47
N ILE A 69 -0.43 -8.36 3.22
CA ILE A 69 0.14 -9.65 2.81
C ILE A 69 1.43 -9.37 2.05
N VAL A 70 2.50 -10.04 2.43
CA VAL A 70 3.83 -9.92 1.82
C VAL A 70 4.34 -11.30 1.42
N ASP A 71 4.75 -11.45 0.17
CA ASP A 71 5.38 -12.65 -0.37
C ASP A 71 6.77 -12.31 -0.95
N LEU A 72 7.81 -12.67 -0.21
CA LEU A 72 9.22 -12.57 -0.60
C LEU A 72 9.77 -13.94 -1.06
N LYS A 73 8.89 -14.89 -1.39
CA LYS A 73 9.17 -16.24 -1.89
C LYS A 73 9.80 -17.17 -0.86
N LEU A 74 10.94 -16.80 -0.30
CA LEU A 74 11.61 -17.55 0.76
C LEU A 74 11.02 -17.27 2.14
N VAL A 75 10.29 -16.16 2.28
CA VAL A 75 9.61 -15.74 3.50
C VAL A 75 8.30 -15.08 3.07
N SER A 76 7.21 -15.37 3.77
CA SER A 76 6.01 -14.56 3.69
C SER A 76 5.64 -14.03 5.07
N SER A 77 5.03 -12.86 5.09
CA SER A 77 4.47 -12.28 6.29
C SER A 77 3.09 -11.72 6.00
N ALA A 78 2.32 -11.54 7.06
CA ALA A 78 1.09 -10.79 7.02
C ALA A 78 0.88 -10.12 8.36
N PHE A 79 0.22 -8.97 8.35
CA PHE A 79 -0.18 -8.32 9.59
C PHE A 79 -1.55 -7.69 9.47
N VAL A 80 -2.21 -7.54 10.62
CA VAL A 80 -3.46 -6.83 10.80
C VAL A 80 -3.30 -5.97 12.04
N TYR A 81 -3.66 -4.70 11.97
CA TYR A 81 -3.82 -3.89 13.17
C TYR A 81 -5.13 -3.13 13.14
N LEU A 82 -5.67 -2.90 14.33
CA LEU A 82 -6.90 -2.13 14.55
C LEU A 82 -6.65 -1.09 15.63
N PHE A 83 -7.09 0.13 15.39
CA PHE A 83 -6.98 1.24 16.30
C PHE A 83 -8.30 2.00 16.38
N ASP A 84 -8.74 2.28 17.60
CA ASP A 84 -9.87 3.17 17.89
C ASP A 84 -9.33 4.54 18.32
N PRO A 85 -9.49 5.59 17.50
CA PRO A 85 -9.06 6.94 17.84
C PRO A 85 -9.62 7.53 19.13
N HIS A 86 -10.84 7.14 19.52
CA HIS A 86 -11.55 7.70 20.67
C HIS A 86 -11.08 7.05 21.96
N THR A 87 -11.03 5.72 21.99
CA THR A 87 -10.62 4.97 23.19
C THR A 87 -9.11 4.72 23.27
N ARG A 88 -8.38 4.98 22.17
CA ARG A 88 -6.96 4.65 21.97
C ARG A 88 -6.64 3.16 22.13
N ARG A 89 -7.64 2.30 22.01
CA ARG A 89 -7.40 0.85 21.97
C ARG A 89 -6.66 0.50 20.69
N PHE A 90 -5.70 -0.41 20.82
CA PHE A 90 -4.84 -0.85 19.73
C PHE A 90 -4.57 -2.34 19.89
N ASP A 91 -4.72 -3.11 18.81
CA ASP A 91 -4.22 -4.47 18.69
C ASP A 91 -3.46 -4.64 17.38
N GLU A 92 -2.40 -5.44 17.43
CA GLU A 92 -1.61 -5.83 16.27
C GLU A 92 -1.44 -7.35 16.26
N PHE A 93 -1.63 -7.94 15.09
CA PHE A 93 -1.41 -9.34 14.80
C PHE A 93 -0.40 -9.44 13.67
N SER A 94 0.76 -10.02 13.95
CA SER A 94 1.86 -10.14 13.00
C SER A 94 2.26 -11.61 12.82
N PHE A 95 2.37 -12.04 11.57
CA PHE A 95 2.64 -13.42 11.20
C PHE A 95 3.84 -13.47 10.26
N LEU A 96 4.75 -14.41 10.52
CA LEU A 96 5.90 -14.71 9.67
C LEU A 96 5.96 -16.22 9.43
N GLN A 97 6.26 -16.65 8.20
CA GLN A 97 6.46 -18.05 7.88
C GLN A 97 7.50 -18.27 6.75
N PRO A 98 8.27 -19.36 6.83
CA PRO A 98 9.27 -19.67 5.83
C PRO A 98 8.63 -20.21 4.54
N LEU A 99 9.36 -20.05 3.43
CA LEU A 99 9.06 -20.60 2.11
C LEU A 99 7.68 -20.21 1.55
N ALA A 100 7.18 -19.03 1.95
CA ALA A 100 5.85 -18.56 1.61
C ALA A 100 4.73 -19.60 1.86
N ARG A 101 4.93 -20.51 2.83
CA ARG A 101 4.05 -21.66 3.04
C ARG A 101 2.65 -21.19 3.38
N GLY A 102 1.63 -21.59 2.62
CA GLY A 102 0.25 -21.14 2.88
C GLY A 102 0.02 -19.68 2.47
N THR A 103 0.88 -19.14 1.59
CA THR A 103 0.69 -17.83 0.97
C THR A 103 0.58 -18.01 -0.54
N THR A 104 -0.48 -17.44 -1.13
CA THR A 104 -0.64 -17.32 -2.58
C THR A 104 -0.83 -15.86 -2.93
N PHE A 105 -0.26 -15.44 -4.05
CA PHE A 105 -0.29 -14.05 -4.47
C PHE A 105 -0.29 -13.97 -6.00
N ASP A 106 -1.44 -13.66 -6.58
CA ASP A 106 -1.60 -13.60 -8.03
C ASP A 106 -0.86 -12.40 -8.65
N SER A 107 -0.50 -12.53 -9.93
CA SER A 107 0.17 -11.48 -10.72
C SER A 107 -0.80 -10.42 -11.27
N ARG A 108 -2.09 -10.49 -10.96
CA ARG A 108 -3.12 -9.59 -11.50
C ARG A 108 -3.54 -8.54 -10.47
N PRO A 109 -3.08 -7.28 -10.57
CA PRO A 109 -3.30 -6.29 -9.52
C PRO A 109 -4.78 -5.89 -9.37
N GLY A 110 -5.53 -5.82 -10.47
CA GLY A 110 -6.93 -5.40 -10.49
C GLY A 110 -7.97 -6.52 -10.40
N SER A 111 -7.57 -7.79 -10.61
CA SER A 111 -8.51 -8.91 -10.76
C SER A 111 -7.97 -10.25 -10.24
N GLY A 112 -6.91 -10.20 -9.43
CA GLY A 112 -6.29 -11.36 -8.81
C GLY A 112 -6.68 -11.51 -7.33
N ARG A 113 -6.14 -12.57 -6.74
CA ARG A 113 -6.33 -12.90 -5.33
C ARG A 113 -4.99 -13.05 -4.60
N ALA A 114 -4.96 -12.59 -3.36
CA ALA A 114 -3.89 -12.85 -2.41
C ALA A 114 -4.45 -13.53 -1.16
N VAL A 115 -3.81 -14.59 -0.69
CA VAL A 115 -4.22 -15.35 0.50
C VAL A 115 -3.01 -15.61 1.37
N PHE A 116 -3.19 -15.43 2.68
CA PHE A 116 -2.24 -15.85 3.70
C PHE A 116 -2.95 -16.69 4.75
N GLU A 117 -2.42 -17.87 5.03
CA GLU A 117 -2.94 -18.81 6.03
C GLU A 117 -1.83 -19.26 6.97
N LYS A 118 -2.10 -19.19 8.28
CA LYS A 118 -1.22 -19.72 9.33
C LYS A 118 -2.03 -20.21 10.53
N GLY A 119 -2.17 -21.53 10.66
CA GLY A 119 -2.96 -22.15 11.72
C GLY A 119 -4.44 -21.81 11.56
N ARG A 120 -5.06 -21.19 12.58
CA ARG A 120 -6.45 -20.73 12.55
C ARG A 120 -6.60 -19.28 12.04
N ASN A 121 -5.54 -18.68 11.53
CA ASN A 121 -5.54 -17.30 11.03
C ASN A 121 -5.52 -17.31 9.50
N ARG A 122 -6.38 -16.48 8.90
CA ARG A 122 -6.53 -16.36 7.46
C ARG A 122 -6.77 -14.91 7.07
N ILE A 123 -6.07 -14.45 6.04
CA ILE A 123 -6.28 -13.15 5.40
C ILE A 123 -6.44 -13.43 3.90
N THR A 124 -7.51 -12.93 3.30
CA THR A 124 -7.76 -13.01 1.87
C THR A 124 -8.08 -11.62 1.34
N VAL A 125 -7.42 -11.25 0.25
CA VAL A 125 -7.78 -10.11 -0.59
C VAL A 125 -8.19 -10.67 -1.95
N ASP A 126 -9.43 -10.45 -2.35
CA ASP A 126 -10.01 -11.01 -3.58
C ASP A 126 -10.61 -9.89 -4.43
N ALA A 127 -10.07 -9.67 -5.62
CA ALA A 127 -10.66 -8.78 -6.64
C ALA A 127 -11.18 -9.55 -7.86
N ALA A 128 -11.17 -10.89 -7.82
CA ALA A 128 -11.62 -11.77 -8.89
C ALA A 128 -13.08 -12.19 -8.71
N GLY A 129 -13.57 -12.25 -7.47
CA GLY A 129 -14.90 -12.77 -7.14
C GLY A 129 -16.06 -11.94 -7.66
N GLU A 130 -15.92 -10.61 -7.70
CA GLU A 130 -16.96 -9.70 -8.15
C GLU A 130 -16.36 -8.51 -8.92
N ALA A 131 -16.89 -8.25 -10.12
CA ALA A 131 -16.38 -7.20 -10.97
C ALA A 131 -16.55 -5.81 -10.30
N GLY A 132 -15.45 -5.06 -10.23
CA GLY A 132 -15.45 -3.73 -9.60
C GLY A 132 -15.54 -3.75 -8.08
N VAL A 133 -15.32 -4.90 -7.43
CA VAL A 133 -15.27 -4.99 -5.97
C VAL A 133 -14.03 -5.75 -5.54
N ARG A 134 -13.29 -5.17 -4.61
CA ARG A 134 -12.25 -5.87 -3.87
C ARG A 134 -12.75 -6.22 -2.48
N GLN A 135 -12.78 -7.51 -2.18
CA GLN A 135 -13.14 -8.02 -0.87
C GLN A 135 -11.90 -8.29 -0.03
N LEU A 136 -11.88 -7.77 1.19
CA LEU A 136 -10.91 -8.08 2.24
C LEU A 136 -11.62 -8.93 3.29
N LEU A 137 -11.14 -10.16 3.47
CA LEU A 137 -11.61 -11.10 4.48
C LEU A 137 -10.47 -11.40 5.46
N VAL A 138 -10.71 -11.18 6.75
CA VAL A 138 -9.79 -11.51 7.83
C VAL A 138 -10.51 -12.38 8.84
N GLU A 139 -9.89 -13.50 9.21
CA GLU A 139 -10.34 -14.38 10.28
C GLU A 139 -9.15 -14.71 11.18
N LEU A 140 -9.15 -14.23 12.41
CA LEU A 140 -8.06 -14.47 13.37
C LEU A 140 -8.50 -15.37 14.51
N ALA A 141 -7.52 -16.06 15.11
CA ALA A 141 -7.73 -17.07 16.13
C ALA A 141 -8.30 -16.50 17.45
N ASP A 142 -8.16 -15.20 17.69
CA ASP A 142 -8.71 -14.47 18.85
C ASP A 142 -10.19 -14.11 18.68
N GLY A 143 -10.76 -14.37 17.49
CA GLY A 143 -12.13 -14.01 17.15
C GLY A 143 -12.28 -12.71 16.36
N THR A 144 -11.18 -11.99 16.10
CA THR A 144 -11.21 -10.80 15.23
C THR A 144 -11.58 -11.20 13.80
N ARG A 145 -12.54 -10.49 13.22
CA ARG A 145 -13.03 -10.73 11.84
C ARG A 145 -13.21 -9.42 11.08
N ILE A 146 -12.87 -9.42 9.80
CA ILE A 146 -13.14 -8.31 8.88
C ILE A 146 -13.76 -8.92 7.63
N ASP A 147 -14.91 -8.40 7.20
CA ASP A 147 -15.48 -8.61 5.87
C ASP A 147 -15.75 -7.24 5.28
N ALA A 148 -14.79 -6.75 4.49
CA ALA A 148 -14.81 -5.42 3.92
C ALA A 148 -14.90 -5.50 2.39
N ARG A 149 -15.82 -4.75 1.81
CA ARG A 149 -16.05 -4.66 0.37
C ARG A 149 -15.70 -3.26 -0.08
N ILE A 150 -14.66 -3.15 -0.90
CA ILE A 150 -14.11 -1.90 -1.40
C ILE A 150 -14.62 -1.71 -2.83
N ASP A 151 -15.30 -0.60 -3.06
CA ASP A 151 -15.76 -0.22 -4.39
C ASP A 151 -14.55 0.10 -5.27
N GLU A 152 -14.30 -0.71 -6.30
CA GLU A 152 -13.34 -0.51 -7.39
C GLU A 152 -14.07 -0.43 -8.75
N GLY A 153 -15.31 0.07 -8.77
CA GLY A 153 -16.17 0.14 -9.95
C GLY A 153 -15.64 1.07 -11.04
N ALA A 154 -16.41 1.25 -12.12
CA ALA A 154 -15.96 1.92 -13.34
C ALA A 154 -15.50 3.39 -13.18
N SER A 155 -15.87 4.08 -12.10
CA SER A 155 -15.35 5.43 -11.80
C SER A 155 -13.90 5.42 -11.30
N GLN A 156 -13.37 4.25 -10.93
CA GLN A 156 -12.05 4.13 -10.36
C GLN A 156 -10.96 4.44 -11.39
N GLN A 157 -10.08 5.36 -11.03
CA GLN A 157 -8.85 5.61 -11.78
C GLN A 157 -7.65 5.34 -10.86
N PRO A 158 -7.05 4.15 -10.91
CA PRO A 158 -5.88 3.84 -10.11
C PRO A 158 -4.64 4.60 -10.63
N LEU A 159 -3.73 4.94 -9.73
CA LEU A 159 -2.39 5.37 -10.12
C LEU A 159 -1.53 4.12 -10.25
N SER A 160 -1.24 3.71 -11.48
CA SER A 160 -0.36 2.59 -11.77
C SER A 160 0.91 3.08 -12.43
N ILE A 161 2.07 2.70 -11.90
CA ILE A 161 3.38 3.05 -12.47
C ILE A 161 4.32 1.86 -12.49
N CYS A 162 5.27 1.88 -13.42
CA CYS A 162 6.44 1.01 -13.44
C CYS A 162 7.69 1.87 -13.59
N THR A 163 8.63 1.72 -12.67
CA THR A 163 9.90 2.44 -12.67
C THR A 163 11.07 1.47 -12.53
N ARG A 164 12.28 1.93 -12.87
CA ARG A 164 13.49 1.17 -12.53
C ARG A 164 13.69 1.17 -11.01
N ALA A 165 14.30 0.11 -10.51
CA ALA A 165 14.66 -0.01 -9.09
C ALA A 165 16.11 -0.45 -9.00
N GLY A 166 17.00 0.54 -8.93
CA GLY A 166 18.43 0.32 -9.11
C GLY A 166 18.78 -0.01 -10.56
N TYR A 167 19.92 -0.69 -10.76
CA TYR A 167 20.47 -0.92 -12.10
C TYR A 167 19.80 -2.07 -12.85
N THR A 168 19.48 -3.16 -12.16
CA THR A 168 18.95 -4.40 -12.76
C THR A 168 17.47 -4.66 -12.45
N GLY A 169 16.87 -3.80 -11.65
CA GLY A 169 15.56 -4.02 -11.06
C GLY A 169 14.49 -3.08 -11.59
N TRP A 170 13.26 -3.37 -11.23
CA TRP A 170 12.09 -2.55 -11.51
C TRP A 170 11.03 -2.79 -10.44
N VAL A 171 10.14 -1.82 -10.27
CA VAL A 171 8.99 -1.91 -9.38
C VAL A 171 7.77 -1.39 -10.11
N PHE A 172 6.69 -2.18 -10.02
CA PHE A 172 5.35 -1.79 -10.39
C PHE A 172 4.52 -1.60 -9.13
N THR A 173 3.74 -0.52 -9.09
CA THR A 173 2.71 -0.32 -8.06
C THR A 173 1.40 0.13 -8.68
N ARG A 174 0.30 -0.24 -8.02
CA ARG A 174 -1.07 0.21 -8.30
C ARG A 174 -1.66 0.70 -6.99
N LYS A 175 -1.97 2.00 -6.92
CA LYS A 175 -2.54 2.65 -5.74
C LYS A 175 -3.92 3.19 -6.03
N THR A 176 -4.82 3.06 -5.06
CA THR A 176 -6.11 3.76 -5.02
C THR A 176 -6.34 4.26 -3.60
N ALA A 177 -7.03 5.38 -3.46
CA ALA A 177 -7.39 5.97 -2.17
C ALA A 177 -8.83 6.49 -2.22
N ALA A 178 -9.38 6.83 -1.05
CA ALA A 178 -10.72 7.40 -0.88
C ALA A 178 -11.87 6.53 -1.45
N ARG A 179 -11.66 5.21 -1.50
CA ARG A 179 -12.66 4.28 -2.03
C ARG A 179 -13.71 3.97 -0.97
N VAL A 180 -14.99 3.95 -1.37
CA VAL A 180 -16.06 3.62 -0.44
C VAL A 180 -15.91 2.18 0.02
N CYS A 181 -16.00 1.97 1.33
CA CYS A 181 -15.93 0.66 1.94
C CYS A 181 -17.21 0.34 2.68
N THR A 182 -17.73 -0.88 2.50
CA THR A 182 -18.91 -1.39 3.20
C THR A 182 -18.61 -2.78 3.77
N GLY A 183 -19.50 -3.30 4.61
CA GLY A 183 -19.28 -4.58 5.33
C GLY A 183 -19.08 -4.34 6.82
N SER A 184 -18.33 -5.21 7.49
CA SER A 184 -18.21 -5.18 8.96
C SER A 184 -16.84 -5.56 9.48
N VAL A 185 -16.54 -5.05 10.68
CA VAL A 185 -15.39 -5.46 11.50
C VAL A 185 -15.89 -5.93 12.86
N SER A 186 -15.52 -7.15 13.25
CA SER A 186 -15.69 -7.67 14.60
C SER A 186 -14.35 -7.62 15.34
N TRP A 187 -14.27 -6.82 16.40
CA TRP A 187 -13.03 -6.64 17.15
C TRP A 187 -13.32 -6.42 18.63
N ARG A 188 -12.64 -7.16 19.52
CA ARG A 188 -12.85 -7.12 20.99
C ARG A 188 -14.31 -7.27 21.41
N GLY A 189 -15.07 -8.11 20.72
CA GLY A 189 -16.49 -8.32 20.98
C GLY A 189 -17.41 -7.16 20.54
N GLN A 190 -16.86 -6.10 19.94
CA GLN A 190 -17.62 -5.02 19.31
C GLN A 190 -17.79 -5.30 17.81
N GLN A 191 -18.90 -4.81 17.26
CA GLN A 191 -19.20 -4.88 15.83
C GLN A 191 -19.23 -3.46 15.27
N PHE A 192 -18.50 -3.24 14.19
CA PHE A 192 -18.44 -1.98 13.47
C PHE A 192 -19.04 -2.19 12.07
N ASP A 193 -20.02 -1.37 11.70
CA ASP A 193 -20.56 -1.31 10.34
C ASP A 193 -19.78 -0.26 9.54
N LEU A 194 -19.06 -0.69 8.52
CA LEU A 194 -18.16 0.18 7.74
C LEU A 194 -18.92 1.27 6.97
N ARG A 195 -20.16 1.01 6.57
CA ARG A 195 -21.00 2.01 5.89
C ARG A 195 -21.44 3.08 6.89
N GLN A 196 -21.88 2.69 8.08
CA GLN A 196 -22.30 3.64 9.12
C GLN A 196 -21.15 4.51 9.60
N LEU A 197 -19.95 3.94 9.72
CA LEU A 197 -18.73 4.69 10.02
C LEU A 197 -18.28 5.63 8.89
N GLY A 198 -18.91 5.55 7.72
CA GLY A 198 -18.46 6.28 6.53
C GLY A 198 -17.05 5.92 6.10
N ALA A 199 -16.60 4.70 6.38
CA ALA A 199 -15.22 4.26 6.20
C ALA A 199 -14.78 4.34 4.73
N LEU A 200 -13.55 4.80 4.53
CA LEU A 200 -12.91 4.83 3.22
C LEU A 200 -11.68 3.94 3.22
N ALA A 201 -11.41 3.33 2.07
CA ALA A 201 -10.31 2.42 1.87
C ALA A 201 -9.25 3.01 0.94
N ALA A 202 -8.00 2.61 1.20
CA ALA A 202 -6.91 2.69 0.25
C ALA A 202 -6.38 1.29 -0.04
N VAL A 203 -6.00 1.05 -1.29
CA VAL A 203 -5.41 -0.22 -1.75
C VAL A 203 -4.06 0.09 -2.36
N ASP A 204 -3.06 -0.64 -1.90
CA ASP A 204 -1.70 -0.64 -2.41
C ASP A 204 -1.37 -2.05 -2.85
N TRP A 205 -1.04 -2.20 -4.13
CA TRP A 205 -0.53 -3.45 -4.69
C TRP A 205 0.80 -3.17 -5.35
N THR A 206 1.83 -3.92 -4.97
CA THR A 206 3.20 -3.69 -5.45
C THR A 206 3.90 -5.00 -5.77
N THR A 207 4.64 -5.03 -6.87
CA THR A 207 5.52 -6.15 -7.22
C THR A 207 6.79 -5.65 -7.90
N GLY A 208 7.88 -6.38 -7.78
CA GLY A 208 9.05 -6.11 -8.59
C GLY A 208 10.34 -6.78 -8.13
N PHE A 209 11.36 -6.61 -8.96
CA PHE A 209 12.74 -6.92 -8.60
C PHE A 209 13.34 -5.68 -7.94
N MET A 210 13.03 -5.49 -6.66
CA MET A 210 13.46 -4.33 -5.88
C MET A 210 14.97 -4.33 -5.62
N ARG A 211 15.51 -3.15 -5.27
CA ARG A 211 16.88 -3.06 -4.77
C ARG A 211 17.05 -3.92 -3.53
N ARG A 212 18.16 -4.65 -3.47
CA ARG A 212 18.52 -5.56 -2.37
C ARG A 212 18.46 -4.89 -1.00
N GLU A 213 18.91 -3.64 -0.95
CA GLU A 213 18.77 -2.72 0.17
C GLU A 213 18.03 -1.49 -0.34
N THR A 214 16.95 -1.15 0.35
CA THR A 214 16.07 -0.05 -0.03
C THR A 214 15.47 0.58 1.21
N PHE A 215 14.90 1.76 1.03
CA PHE A 215 14.04 2.37 2.01
C PHE A 215 12.85 3.01 1.30
N TRP A 216 11.82 3.33 2.07
CA TRP A 216 10.83 4.30 1.66
C TRP A 216 10.29 5.08 2.83
N ASN A 217 9.88 6.30 2.53
CA ASN A 217 8.92 7.04 3.31
C ASN A 217 7.60 7.03 2.58
N TRP A 218 6.51 6.87 3.31
CA TRP A 218 5.19 6.78 2.73
C TRP A 218 4.19 7.54 3.58
N GLY A 219 3.15 8.07 2.95
CA GLY A 219 2.05 8.78 3.56
C GLY A 219 0.76 8.45 2.84
N SER A 220 -0.28 8.14 3.59
CA SER A 220 -1.60 7.82 3.04
C SER A 220 -2.72 8.36 3.88
N LEU A 221 -3.80 8.75 3.21
CA LEU A 221 -5.00 9.26 3.83
C LEU A 221 -6.20 8.90 2.97
N SER A 222 -7.33 8.68 3.61
CA SER A 222 -8.65 8.59 2.99
C SER A 222 -9.66 9.14 3.99
N CYS A 223 -10.26 10.28 3.67
CA CYS A 223 -11.23 10.96 4.52
C CYS A 223 -12.37 11.58 3.71
N ARG A 224 -13.40 12.06 4.42
CA ARG A 224 -14.42 12.93 3.85
C ARG A 224 -14.12 14.36 4.28
N LEU A 225 -14.22 15.27 3.32
CA LEU A 225 -14.16 16.71 3.58
C LEU A 225 -15.48 17.19 4.21
N PRO A 226 -15.50 18.36 4.86
CA PRO A 226 -16.71 18.93 5.46
C PRO A 226 -17.86 19.13 4.45
N ASP A 227 -17.54 19.35 3.18
CA ASP A 227 -18.50 19.48 2.07
C ASP A 227 -19.00 18.13 1.51
N GLY A 228 -18.55 17.01 2.10
CA GLY A 228 -18.98 15.65 1.75
C GLY A 228 -18.12 14.96 0.69
N ARG A 229 -17.23 15.69 0.00
CA ARG A 229 -16.33 15.13 -1.01
C ARG A 229 -15.37 14.13 -0.38
N ARG A 230 -14.99 13.09 -1.13
CA ARG A 230 -14.00 12.10 -0.71
C ARG A 230 -12.61 12.57 -1.13
N LEU A 231 -11.71 12.64 -0.17
CA LEU A 231 -10.31 12.98 -0.38
C LEU A 231 -9.43 11.82 0.05
N GLY A 232 -8.44 11.49 -0.77
CA GLY A 232 -7.37 10.57 -0.37
C GLY A 232 -6.08 10.89 -1.09
N PHE A 233 -4.97 10.39 -0.57
CA PHE A 233 -3.69 10.50 -1.23
C PHE A 233 -2.80 9.29 -0.95
N ASN A 234 -1.85 9.09 -1.84
CA ASN A 234 -0.69 8.22 -1.67
C ASN A 234 0.53 9.08 -1.97
N LEU A 235 1.43 9.23 -1.01
CA LEU A 235 2.67 9.97 -1.14
C LEU A 235 3.81 9.05 -0.74
N ALA A 236 4.90 9.04 -1.48
CA ALA A 236 6.04 8.17 -1.27
C ALA A 236 7.35 8.85 -1.71
N ALA A 237 8.42 8.40 -1.08
CA ALA A 237 9.81 8.69 -1.43
C ALA A 237 10.67 7.43 -1.16
N GLY A 238 11.75 7.26 -1.90
CA GLY A 238 12.79 6.23 -1.73
C GLY A 238 12.70 5.00 -2.63
N VAL A 239 11.49 4.50 -2.95
CA VAL A 239 11.32 3.22 -3.68
C VAL A 239 11.06 3.38 -5.19
N ASN A 240 10.18 4.29 -5.59
CA ASN A 240 9.80 4.54 -6.99
C ASN A 240 10.16 5.98 -7.41
N GLU A 241 11.44 6.23 -7.69
CA GLU A 241 11.93 7.60 -7.96
C GLU A 241 12.72 7.76 -9.27
N THR A 242 12.91 6.69 -10.04
CA THR A 242 13.62 6.80 -11.33
C THR A 242 12.62 7.04 -12.46
N GLY A 243 12.23 8.30 -12.65
CA GLY A 243 11.48 8.78 -13.81
C GLY A 243 10.03 9.15 -13.55
N PHE A 244 9.32 8.39 -12.71
CA PHE A 244 7.92 8.68 -12.33
C PHE A 244 7.76 8.48 -10.82
N THR A 245 6.87 9.25 -10.20
CA THR A 245 6.56 9.10 -8.77
C THR A 245 5.22 8.39 -8.59
N GLU A 246 5.05 7.62 -7.52
CA GLU A 246 3.76 7.02 -7.15
C GLU A 246 2.84 7.99 -6.38
N ASN A 247 3.14 9.29 -6.45
CA ASN A 247 2.47 10.31 -5.65
C ASN A 247 1.19 10.80 -6.33
N GLY A 248 0.07 10.79 -5.63
CA GLY A 248 -1.21 11.23 -6.17
C GLY A 248 -2.24 11.54 -5.11
N ILE A 249 -3.19 12.40 -5.49
CA ILE A 249 -4.38 12.75 -4.73
C ILE A 249 -5.59 12.22 -5.50
N TRP A 250 -6.61 11.75 -4.78
CA TRP A 250 -7.92 11.41 -5.32
C TRP A 250 -8.95 12.33 -4.68
N LEU A 251 -9.64 13.12 -5.50
CA LEU A 251 -10.77 13.94 -5.08
C LEU A 251 -12.01 13.47 -5.84
N ASP A 252 -12.95 12.83 -5.13
CA ASP A 252 -14.12 12.15 -5.71
C ASP A 252 -13.78 11.30 -6.95
N ASP A 253 -12.82 10.40 -6.76
CA ASP A 253 -12.31 9.46 -7.76
C ASP A 253 -11.48 10.09 -8.90
N GLN A 254 -11.31 11.41 -8.93
CA GLN A 254 -10.43 12.08 -9.90
C GLN A 254 -8.97 12.06 -9.40
N PRO A 255 -8.05 11.37 -10.11
CA PRO A 255 -6.65 11.33 -9.73
C PRO A 255 -5.94 12.61 -10.18
N ILE A 256 -5.16 13.18 -9.28
CA ILE A 256 -4.33 14.36 -9.51
C ILE A 256 -2.90 13.96 -9.20
N LYS A 257 -2.02 14.07 -10.18
CA LYS A 257 -0.62 13.70 -10.03
C LYS A 257 0.09 14.71 -9.14
N VAL A 258 0.87 14.21 -8.20
CA VAL A 258 1.77 14.99 -7.35
C VAL A 258 3.22 14.65 -7.71
N ASP A 259 4.10 15.64 -7.65
CA ASP A 259 5.54 15.44 -7.86
C ASP A 259 6.22 14.76 -6.65
N MET A 260 7.55 14.75 -6.61
CA MET A 260 8.36 14.25 -5.50
C MET A 260 7.96 14.92 -4.18
N VAL A 261 7.86 14.15 -3.11
CA VAL A 261 7.53 14.64 -1.77
C VAL A 261 8.72 14.44 -0.84
N ASP A 262 9.15 15.52 -0.19
CA ASP A 262 10.12 15.49 0.89
C ASP A 262 9.42 15.15 2.21
N PHE A 263 9.92 14.13 2.91
CA PHE A 263 9.44 13.69 4.23
C PHE A 263 10.49 14.06 5.28
N GLN A 264 10.21 15.11 6.06
CA GLN A 264 11.10 15.55 7.13
C GLN A 264 10.59 15.09 8.49
N PHE A 265 11.41 14.30 9.19
CA PHE A 265 11.09 13.79 10.52
C PHE A 265 12.37 13.41 11.28
N ASP A 266 12.27 13.37 12.61
CA ASP A 266 13.38 12.97 13.49
C ASP A 266 13.20 11.51 13.92
N ARG A 267 14.04 10.62 13.37
CA ARG A 267 14.03 9.18 13.71
C ARG A 267 14.31 8.89 15.18
N ALA A 268 15.00 9.80 15.88
CA ALA A 268 15.25 9.70 17.32
C ALA A 268 14.04 10.14 18.17
N LYS A 269 13.06 10.83 17.58
CA LYS A 269 11.81 11.25 18.22
C LYS A 269 10.62 10.74 17.40
N PRO A 270 10.27 9.44 17.47
CA PRO A 270 9.28 8.82 16.58
C PRO A 270 7.86 9.42 16.63
N LEU A 271 7.51 10.10 17.72
CA LEU A 271 6.21 10.79 17.87
C LEU A 271 6.30 12.31 17.63
N ALA A 272 7.47 12.81 17.25
CA ALA A 272 7.59 14.18 16.76
C ALA A 272 6.85 14.31 15.42
N PRO A 273 6.34 15.51 15.10
CA PRO A 273 5.62 15.71 13.87
C PRO A 273 6.50 15.54 12.64
N TRP A 274 5.91 15.04 11.57
CA TRP A 274 6.52 14.99 10.25
C TRP A 274 6.09 16.20 9.45
N GLN A 275 6.95 16.71 8.56
CA GLN A 275 6.58 17.66 7.52
C GLN A 275 6.68 16.97 6.16
N LEU A 276 5.65 17.15 5.33
CA LEU A 276 5.57 16.61 3.99
C LEU A 276 5.37 17.78 3.02
N ARG A 277 6.28 17.94 2.06
CA ARG A 277 6.20 19.01 1.05
C ARG A 277 6.51 18.48 -0.33
N SER A 278 5.68 18.79 -1.32
CA SER A 278 5.93 18.39 -2.71
C SER A 278 6.71 19.44 -3.48
N ALA A 279 7.52 19.01 -4.45
CA ALA A 279 8.32 19.90 -5.30
C ALA A 279 7.48 20.89 -6.12
N ASP A 280 6.25 20.50 -6.47
CA ASP A 280 5.27 21.31 -7.20
C ASP A 280 4.41 22.21 -6.29
N GLY A 281 4.59 22.17 -4.97
CA GLY A 281 3.84 22.97 -4.00
C GLY A 281 2.39 22.53 -3.78
N GLN A 282 1.95 21.41 -4.35
CA GLN A 282 0.62 20.84 -4.12
C GLN A 282 0.43 20.31 -2.70
N ILE A 283 1.50 19.85 -2.05
CA ILE A 283 1.49 19.30 -0.69
C ILE A 283 2.26 20.25 0.23
N ASP A 284 1.60 20.70 1.30
CA ASP A 284 2.24 21.32 2.46
C ASP A 284 1.52 20.85 3.73
N LEU A 285 1.95 19.69 4.22
CA LEU A 285 1.29 18.96 5.30
C LEU A 285 2.22 18.75 6.49
N ARG A 286 1.62 18.70 7.67
CA ARG A 286 2.20 18.19 8.90
C ARG A 286 1.43 16.95 9.32
N PHE A 287 2.15 15.89 9.65
CA PHE A 287 1.56 14.71 10.28
C PHE A 287 1.94 14.65 11.76
N GLN A 288 0.95 14.46 12.63
CA GLN A 288 1.12 14.28 14.06
C GLN A 288 0.88 12.81 14.42
N PRO A 289 1.95 12.02 14.68
CA PRO A 289 1.78 10.64 15.12
C PRO A 289 1.03 10.55 16.45
N VAL A 290 0.13 9.56 16.56
CA VAL A 290 -0.61 9.24 17.78
C VAL A 290 -0.22 7.86 18.31
N GLY A 291 -0.03 6.89 17.42
CA GLY A 291 0.47 5.58 17.77
C GLY A 291 1.31 4.99 16.63
N THR A 292 1.91 3.84 16.89
CA THR A 292 2.89 3.23 15.98
C THR A 292 2.77 1.72 16.00
N ARG A 293 2.59 1.13 14.82
CA ARG A 293 2.95 -0.27 14.55
C ARG A 293 4.44 -0.31 14.24
N GLN A 294 5.20 -1.18 14.90
CA GLN A 294 6.63 -1.30 14.65
C GLN A 294 7.10 -2.75 14.60
N GLU A 295 7.95 -3.04 13.62
CA GLU A 295 8.60 -4.33 13.46
C GLU A 295 10.07 -4.11 13.16
N LYS A 296 10.93 -4.82 13.90
CA LYS A 296 12.37 -4.81 13.67
C LYS A 296 12.89 -6.23 13.58
N LEU A 297 13.34 -6.60 12.39
CA LEU A 297 13.94 -7.88 12.07
C LEU A 297 15.38 -7.64 11.56
N ASN A 298 16.34 -8.38 12.09
CA ASN A 298 17.71 -8.39 11.56
C ASN A 298 18.25 -9.82 11.59
N ALA A 299 18.13 -10.51 10.48
CA ALA A 299 18.42 -11.93 10.32
C ALA A 299 19.41 -12.14 9.18
N LEU A 300 20.70 -11.96 9.45
CA LEU A 300 21.85 -12.15 8.54
C LEU A 300 21.68 -11.58 7.12
N LEU A 301 20.93 -12.26 6.26
CA LEU A 301 20.63 -11.84 4.89
C LEU A 301 19.40 -10.91 4.81
N LEU A 302 18.45 -11.04 5.72
CA LEU A 302 17.22 -10.25 5.76
C LEU A 302 17.31 -9.18 6.84
N ALA A 303 16.87 -7.97 6.56
CA ALA A 303 16.62 -6.97 7.60
C ALA A 303 15.39 -6.13 7.26
N SER A 304 14.62 -5.77 8.28
CA SER A 304 13.47 -4.89 8.19
C SER A 304 13.48 -4.00 9.43
N ASN A 305 13.36 -2.70 9.23
CA ASN A 305 13.10 -1.75 10.30
C ASN A 305 11.92 -0.91 9.85
N PHE A 306 10.73 -1.38 10.23
CA PHE A 306 9.47 -0.85 9.75
C PHE A 306 8.74 -0.16 10.89
N LYS A 307 8.42 1.11 10.69
CA LYS A 307 7.52 1.87 11.56
C LYS A 307 6.41 2.44 10.70
N GLN A 308 5.17 2.11 11.06
CA GLN A 308 3.98 2.70 10.47
C GLN A 308 3.23 3.42 11.57
N HIS A 309 3.11 4.73 11.44
CA HIS A 309 2.42 5.58 12.38
C HIS A 309 1.00 5.82 11.89
N PHE A 310 0.05 5.75 12.81
CA PHE A 310 -1.30 6.28 12.61
C PHE A 310 -1.45 7.55 13.44
N GLY A 311 -2.10 8.54 12.85
CA GLY A 311 -2.09 9.90 13.35
C GLY A 311 -2.88 10.83 12.47
N GLN A 312 -2.69 12.13 12.67
CA GLN A 312 -3.51 13.16 12.06
C GLN A 312 -2.70 14.06 11.14
N TYR A 313 -3.23 14.31 9.95
CA TYR A 313 -2.73 15.29 9.00
C TYR A 313 -3.37 16.65 9.25
N HIS A 314 -2.53 17.69 9.20
CA HIS A 314 -2.91 19.10 9.23
C HIS A 314 -2.17 19.85 8.11
N GLY A 315 -2.76 20.90 7.57
CA GLY A 315 -2.12 21.74 6.54
C GLY A 315 -2.93 21.84 5.27
N GLU A 316 -2.25 22.06 4.15
CA GLU A 316 -2.88 22.42 2.88
C GLU A 316 -2.54 21.44 1.75
N LEU A 317 -3.55 21.18 0.93
CA LEU A 317 -3.45 20.50 -0.36
C LEU A 317 -3.94 21.46 -1.43
N ARG A 318 -3.11 21.80 -2.41
CA ARG A 318 -3.45 22.69 -3.52
C ARG A 318 -3.73 21.86 -4.76
N VAL A 319 -5.00 21.74 -5.14
CA VAL A 319 -5.47 20.86 -6.22
C VAL A 319 -6.39 21.63 -7.14
N ALA A 320 -6.26 21.46 -8.46
CA ALA A 320 -7.20 22.01 -9.44
C ALA A 320 -7.61 23.50 -9.26
N GLY A 321 -6.71 24.34 -8.75
CA GLY A 321 -6.97 25.76 -8.48
C GLY A 321 -7.72 26.06 -7.17
N GLU A 322 -8.02 25.05 -6.35
CA GLU A 322 -8.52 25.20 -4.99
C GLU A 322 -7.45 24.78 -3.95
N THR A 323 -7.64 25.25 -2.70
CA THR A 323 -6.84 24.83 -1.55
C THR A 323 -7.74 24.12 -0.55
N LEU A 324 -7.49 22.85 -0.33
CA LEU A 324 -8.16 22.03 0.67
C LEU A 324 -7.36 22.08 1.96
N THR A 325 -8.01 22.39 3.08
CA THR A 325 -7.38 22.40 4.40
C THR A 325 -7.70 21.12 5.14
N LEU A 326 -6.66 20.46 5.66
CA LEU A 326 -6.79 19.37 6.61
C LEU A 326 -6.60 19.93 8.02
N ASP A 327 -7.54 19.60 8.90
CA ASP A 327 -7.43 19.89 10.32
C ASP A 327 -7.79 18.64 11.13
N GLY A 328 -6.78 17.80 11.39
CA GLY A 328 -6.96 16.61 12.22
C GLY A 328 -7.43 15.37 11.46
N ALA A 329 -7.20 15.28 10.15
CA ALA A 329 -7.66 14.17 9.33
C ALA A 329 -6.80 12.91 9.54
N TRP A 330 -7.44 11.79 9.90
CA TRP A 330 -6.71 10.54 10.18
C TRP A 330 -6.06 9.95 8.93
N GLY A 331 -4.83 9.46 9.11
CA GLY A 331 -4.08 8.77 8.08
C GLY A 331 -2.85 8.07 8.64
N LEU A 332 -1.98 7.66 7.73
CA LEU A 332 -0.80 6.84 7.99
C LEU A 332 0.47 7.52 7.46
N VAL A 333 1.61 7.31 8.13
CA VAL A 333 2.96 7.53 7.55
C VAL A 333 3.88 6.36 7.88
N GLU A 334 4.90 6.15 7.06
CA GLU A 334 5.89 5.07 7.25
C GLU A 334 7.34 5.57 7.16
N ASP A 335 8.18 5.01 8.04
CA ASP A 335 9.64 4.92 7.87
C ASP A 335 9.98 3.45 7.74
N HIS A 336 10.38 2.99 6.55
CA HIS A 336 10.75 1.60 6.34
C HIS A 336 12.11 1.50 5.67
N TYR A 337 13.03 0.79 6.34
CA TYR A 337 14.21 0.21 5.70
C TYR A 337 14.02 -1.29 5.51
N ALA A 338 14.32 -1.79 4.30
CA ALA A 338 14.26 -3.20 3.98
C ALA A 338 15.52 -3.69 3.26
N ARG A 339 15.91 -4.91 3.62
CA ARG A 339 17.00 -5.66 3.00
C ARG A 339 16.53 -7.09 2.77
N TRP A 340 16.40 -7.50 1.50
CA TRP A 340 15.76 -8.76 1.06
C TRP A 340 16.73 -9.92 0.87
#